data_AF-A0A173KZ41-F1
#
_entry.id   AF-A0A173KZ41-F1
#
_cell.length_a   1.000
_cell.length_b   1.000
_cell.length_c   1.000
_cell.angle_alpha   90.00
_cell.angle_beta   90.00
_cell.angle_gamma   90.00
#
_symmetry.space_group_name_H-M   'P 1'
#
loop_
_entity.id
_entity.type
_entity.pdbx_description
1 polymer ?
#
loop_
_entity_poly.entity_id
_entity_poly.type
_entity_poly.pdbx_seq_one_letter_code
_entity_poly.pdbx_strand_id
1 'polypeptide(L)'
;MPVLVPVNLGNPEEHRILDLLDHVVAETGTISDVKFTPLPVDDPRRRRPGIKRARSMLGWEPRVSLKEGLAITCAFFAQELGVPTQSKDVGTRSNAIGTFTSGAAE
;
A
#
# COMPACT_ATOMS: atom_id res chain seq x y z
N MET A 1 -24.35 -33.18 -2.10
CA MET A 1 -22.97 -32.66 -1.95
C MET A 1 -23.06 -31.16 -1.68
N PRO A 2 -22.39 -30.60 -0.66
CA PRO A 2 -22.35 -29.15 -0.49
C PRO A 2 -21.67 -28.52 -1.71
N VAL A 3 -22.25 -27.44 -2.23
CA VAL A 3 -21.68 -26.69 -3.35
C VAL A 3 -20.48 -25.88 -2.85
N LEU A 4 -19.30 -26.18 -3.36
CA LEU A 4 -18.11 -25.37 -3.11
C LEU A 4 -18.24 -24.06 -3.88
N VAL A 5 -18.20 -22.94 -3.15
CA VAL A 5 -18.28 -21.60 -3.73
C VAL A 5 -16.94 -20.87 -3.55
N PRO A 6 -16.51 -20.02 -4.49
CA PRO A 6 -15.33 -19.20 -4.31
C PRO A 6 -15.45 -18.29 -3.09
N VAL A 7 -14.37 -18.15 -2.34
CA VAL A 7 -14.26 -17.27 -1.17
C VAL A 7 -13.11 -16.29 -1.40
N ASN A 8 -13.45 -15.00 -1.48
CA ASN A 8 -12.44 -13.95 -1.58
C ASN A 8 -11.69 -13.81 -0.26
N LEU A 9 -10.36 -13.89 -0.31
CA LEU A 9 -9.48 -13.55 0.80
C LEU A 9 -8.67 -12.32 0.39
N GLY A 10 -8.88 -11.23 1.11
CA GLY A 10 -8.16 -9.97 0.88
C GLY A 10 -8.55 -8.91 1.89
N ASN A 11 -7.93 -7.73 1.81
CA ASN A 11 -8.28 -6.62 2.68
C ASN A 11 -9.36 -5.73 2.02
N PRO A 12 -10.55 -5.54 2.62
CA PRO A 12 -11.60 -4.67 2.08
C PRO A 12 -11.34 -3.18 2.32
N GLU A 13 -10.28 -2.83 3.07
CA GLU A 13 -9.80 -1.46 3.21
C GLU A 13 -9.21 -0.97 1.88
N GLU A 14 -9.66 0.20 1.42
CA GLU A 14 -9.22 0.81 0.17
C GLU A 14 -8.18 1.89 0.48
N HIS A 15 -7.05 1.86 -0.22
CA HIS A 15 -5.98 2.85 -0.11
C HIS A 15 -5.70 3.44 -1.48
N ARG A 16 -5.31 4.72 -1.52
CA ARG A 16 -4.78 5.32 -2.75
C ARG A 16 -3.34 4.87 -2.94
N ILE A 17 -2.89 4.78 -4.19
CA ILE A 17 -1.47 4.54 -4.51
C ILE A 17 -0.57 5.63 -3.93
N LEU A 18 -1.06 6.87 -3.83
CA LEU A 18 -0.32 7.96 -3.20
C LEU A 18 -0.12 7.74 -1.69
N ASP A 19 -1.12 7.22 -0.97
CA ASP A 19 -0.98 6.93 0.46
C ASP A 19 0.05 5.81 0.68
N LEU A 20 0.06 4.80 -0.20
CA LEU A 20 1.06 3.74 -0.21
C LEU A 20 2.47 4.29 -0.46
N LEU A 21 2.62 5.19 -1.44
CA LEU A 21 3.89 5.86 -1.73
C LEU A 21 4.41 6.63 -0.51
N ASP A 22 3.54 7.43 0.14
CA ASP A 22 3.91 8.21 1.33
C ASP A 22 4.41 7.29 2.46
N HIS A 23 3.75 6.15 2.68
CA HIS A 23 4.20 5.15 3.66
C HIS A 23 5.55 4.55 3.30
N VAL A 24 5.78 4.17 2.05
CA VAL A 24 7.07 3.62 1.60
C VAL A 24 8.19 4.63 1.75
N VAL A 25 7.96 5.90 1.39
CA VAL A 25 8.95 6.97 1.56
C VAL A 25 9.26 7.18 3.05
N ALA A 26 8.24 7.19 3.91
CA ALA A 26 8.43 7.35 5.35
C ALA A 26 9.22 6.19 6.00
N GLU A 27 8.94 4.94 5.59
CA GLU A 27 9.61 3.76 6.17
C GLU A 27 11.03 3.56 5.61
N THR A 28 11.29 3.96 4.35
CA THR A 28 12.61 3.75 3.72
C THR A 28 13.54 4.96 3.80
N GLY A 29 12.99 6.17 3.93
CA GLY A 29 13.75 7.42 3.80
C GLY A 29 14.32 7.63 2.39
N THR A 30 13.76 6.97 1.36
CA THR A 30 14.26 7.09 -0.01
C THR A 30 14.13 8.52 -0.53
N ILE A 31 15.10 8.93 -1.36
CA ILE A 31 15.11 10.20 -2.09
C ILE A 31 14.84 9.99 -3.59
N SER A 32 14.35 8.81 -3.99
CA SER A 32 14.04 8.52 -5.38
C SER A 32 12.96 9.45 -5.94
N ASP A 33 13.12 9.82 -7.21
CA ASP A 33 12.13 10.62 -7.92
C ASP A 33 10.82 9.84 -8.11
N VAL A 34 9.70 10.54 -7.98
CA VAL A 34 8.37 10.00 -8.22
C VAL A 34 7.95 10.34 -9.65
N LYS A 35 7.65 9.32 -10.45
CA LYS A 35 7.16 9.48 -11.83
C LYS A 35 5.73 8.98 -11.96
N PHE A 36 4.86 9.82 -12.51
CA PHE A 36 3.49 9.45 -12.86
C PHE A 36 3.44 8.87 -14.27
N THR A 37 2.78 7.73 -14.42
CA THR A 37 2.54 7.08 -15.71
C THR A 37 1.04 6.82 -15.90
N PRO A 38 0.54 6.74 -17.15
CA PRO A 38 -0.85 6.35 -17.40
C PRO A 38 -1.20 5.01 -16.77
N LEU A 39 -2.47 4.84 -16.38
CA LEU A 39 -3.00 3.57 -15.88
C LEU A 39 -2.98 2.53 -17.02
N PRO A 40 -2.47 1.31 -16.80
CA PRO A 40 -2.58 0.23 -17.78
C PRO A 40 -4.05 -0.06 -18.14
N VAL A 41 -4.31 -0.43 -19.40
CA VAL A 41 -5.67 -0.66 -19.91
C VAL A 41 -6.42 -1.72 -19.10
N ASP A 42 -5.71 -2.77 -18.67
CA ASP A 42 -6.29 -3.91 -17.96
C ASP A 42 -6.36 -3.70 -16.43
N ASP A 43 -5.85 -2.58 -15.92
CA ASP A 43 -5.84 -2.32 -14.48
C ASP A 43 -7.15 -1.68 -14.00
N PRO A 44 -7.85 -2.28 -13.03
CA PRO A 44 -9.03 -1.68 -12.46
C PRO A 44 -8.66 -0.43 -11.65
N ARG A 45 -9.46 0.63 -11.79
CA ARG A 45 -9.30 1.89 -11.03
C ARG A 45 -9.49 1.72 -9.52
N ARG A 46 -10.19 0.66 -9.09
CA ARG A 46 -10.47 0.36 -7.67
C ARG A 46 -10.34 -1.13 -7.42
N ARG A 47 -9.76 -1.50 -6.27
CA ARG A 47 -9.64 -2.89 -5.82
C ARG A 47 -10.15 -2.98 -4.39
N ARG A 48 -11.33 -3.59 -4.22
CA ARG A 48 -11.98 -3.75 -2.92
C ARG A 48 -12.70 -5.11 -2.84
N PRO A 49 -12.05 -6.16 -2.32
CA PRO A 49 -12.64 -7.49 -2.27
C PRO A 49 -13.81 -7.55 -1.29
N GLY A 50 -14.94 -8.13 -1.74
CA GLY A 50 -16.05 -8.46 -0.84
C GLY A 50 -15.74 -9.72 -0.03
N ILE A 51 -15.51 -9.57 1.28
CA ILE A 51 -15.07 -10.68 2.17
C ILE A 51 -16.19 -11.25 3.07
N LYS A 52 -17.46 -11.01 2.73
CA LYS A 52 -18.60 -11.51 3.53
C LYS A 52 -18.53 -13.03 3.76
N ARG A 53 -18.20 -13.80 2.71
CA ARG A 53 -18.08 -15.27 2.79
C ARG A 53 -16.92 -15.71 3.67
N ALA A 54 -15.78 -15.03 3.61
CA ALA A 54 -14.62 -15.37 4.43
C ALA A 54 -14.93 -15.19 5.92
N ARG A 55 -15.61 -14.09 6.29
CA ARG A 55 -16.08 -13.87 7.66
C ARG A 55 -17.09 -14.92 8.11
N SER A 56 -18.14 -15.18 7.31
CA SER A 56 -19.24 -16.04 7.74
C SER A 56 -18.93 -17.54 7.70
N MET A 57 -18.12 -17.99 6.72
CA MET A 57 -17.85 -19.41 6.51
C MET A 57 -16.56 -19.87 7.19
N LEU A 58 -15.56 -18.99 7.27
CA LEU A 58 -14.22 -19.33 7.77
C LEU A 58 -13.89 -18.64 9.10
N GLY A 59 -14.69 -17.69 9.56
CA GLY A 59 -14.31 -16.82 10.68
C GLY A 59 -13.06 -15.98 10.37
N TRP A 60 -12.76 -15.76 9.09
CA TRP A 60 -11.53 -15.11 8.63
C TRP A 60 -11.77 -13.64 8.30
N GLU A 61 -10.81 -12.80 8.68
CA GLU A 61 -10.65 -11.43 8.22
C GLU A 61 -9.18 -10.98 8.37
N PRO A 62 -8.71 -9.98 7.59
CA PRO A 62 -7.38 -9.44 7.76
C PRO A 62 -7.21 -8.84 9.16
N ARG A 63 -6.06 -9.07 9.78
CA ARG A 63 -5.73 -8.56 11.13
C ARG A 63 -4.54 -7.60 11.14
N VAL A 64 -3.73 -7.65 10.10
CA VAL A 64 -2.54 -6.80 9.93
C VAL A 64 -2.93 -5.62 9.04
N SER A 65 -2.71 -4.40 9.54
CA SER A 65 -2.96 -3.17 8.78
C SER A 65 -1.94 -2.98 7.67
N LEU A 66 -2.24 -2.14 6.66
CA LEU A 66 -1.26 -1.80 5.62
C LEU A 66 0.03 -1.25 6.22
N LYS A 67 -0.08 -0.32 7.17
CA LYS A 67 1.07 0.31 7.85
C LYS A 67 1.95 -0.71 8.56
N GLU A 68 1.35 -1.62 9.33
CA GLU A 68 2.08 -2.68 10.03
C GLU A 68 2.76 -3.64 9.04
N GLY A 69 2.04 -4.08 8.01
CA GLY A 69 2.58 -4.95 6.98
C GLY A 69 3.75 -4.31 6.21
N LEU A 70 3.65 -3.01 5.90
CA LEU A 70 4.73 -2.27 5.24
C LEU A 70 5.97 -2.16 6.12
N ALA A 71 5.82 -1.82 7.41
CA ALA A 71 6.95 -1.75 8.33
C ALA A 71 7.71 -3.10 8.43
N ILE A 72 6.98 -4.21 8.53
CA ILE A 72 7.55 -5.57 8.53
C ILE A 72 8.28 -5.85 7.20
N THR A 73 7.66 -5.49 6.08
CA THR A 73 8.21 -5.70 4.74
C THR A 73 9.49 -4.90 4.53
N CYS A 74 9.51 -3.62 4.91
CA CYS A 74 10.69 -2.76 4.81
C CYS A 74 11.82 -3.26 5.71
N ALA A 75 11.52 -3.70 6.93
CA ALA A 75 12.51 -4.28 7.84
C ALA A 75 13.12 -5.57 7.26
N PHE A 76 12.30 -6.44 6.67
CA PHE A 76 12.79 -7.64 5.98
C PHE A 76 13.79 -7.30 4.87
N PHE A 77 13.43 -6.39 3.95
CA PHE A 77 14.34 -6.00 2.88
C PHE A 77 15.59 -5.28 3.39
N ALA A 78 15.48 -4.50 4.46
CA ALA A 78 16.65 -3.85 5.07
C ALA A 78 17.65 -4.90 5.57
N GLN A 79 17.16 -5.95 6.21
CA GLN A 79 17.98 -7.08 6.66
C GLN A 79 18.60 -7.84 5.48
N GLU A 80 17.80 -8.22 4.47
CA GLU A 80 18.29 -8.96 3.30
C GLU A 80 19.35 -8.19 2.50
N LEU A 81 19.24 -6.86 2.45
CA LEU A 81 20.19 -5.98 1.76
C LEU A 81 21.36 -5.52 2.65
N GLY A 82 21.37 -5.88 3.94
CA GLY A 82 22.41 -5.46 4.88
C GLY A 82 22.41 -3.95 5.17
N VAL A 83 21.29 -3.26 4.97
CA VAL A 83 21.15 -1.83 5.28
C VAL A 83 20.54 -1.62 6.67
N PRO A 84 21.03 -0.65 7.45
CA PRO A 84 20.44 -0.34 8.76
C PRO A 84 18.99 0.10 8.62
N THR A 85 18.09 -0.44 9.46
CA THR A 85 16.72 0.07 9.59
C THR A 85 16.78 1.46 10.23
N GLN A 86 16.21 2.48 9.58
CA GLN A 86 16.23 3.83 10.15
C GLN A 86 15.31 3.90 11.38
N SER A 87 15.89 4.31 12.52
CA SER A 87 15.15 4.54 13.77
C SER A 87 14.23 5.76 13.61
N LYS A 88 13.05 5.71 14.24
CA LYS A 88 12.03 6.77 14.21
C LYS A 88 12.44 8.01 15.02
N ASP A 89 13.43 8.75 14.54
CA ASP A 89 13.59 10.16 14.93
C ASP A 89 12.84 11.02 13.90
N VAL A 90 11.58 11.31 14.20
CA VAL A 90 10.73 12.22 13.43
C VAL A 90 11.23 13.65 13.66
N GLY A 91 12.26 14.03 12.92
CA GLY A 91 12.58 15.43 12.66
C GLY A 91 11.63 15.94 11.57
N THR A 92 10.66 16.76 11.95
CA THR A 92 9.80 17.52 11.03
C THR A 92 10.66 18.17 9.94
N ARG A 93 10.58 17.66 8.71
CA ARG A 93 11.04 18.38 7.53
C ARG A 93 9.89 18.53 6.57
N SER A 94 9.30 19.73 6.60
CA SER A 94 8.61 20.32 5.47
C SER A 94 9.58 20.31 4.29
N ASN A 95 9.25 19.57 3.23
CA ASN A 95 9.82 19.85 1.93
C ASN A 95 8.68 19.93 0.93
N ALA A 96 8.70 21.04 0.19
CA ALA A 96 7.68 21.45 -0.72
C ALA A 96 7.39 20.35 -1.75
N ILE A 97 6.14 19.89 -1.77
CA ILE A 97 5.54 19.34 -2.98
C ILE A 97 5.59 20.51 -3.96
N GLY A 98 6.54 20.46 -4.91
CA GLY A 98 6.66 21.46 -5.95
C GLY A 98 5.28 21.71 -6.58
N THR A 99 4.92 22.97 -6.70
CA THR A 99 3.73 23.41 -7.44
C THR A 99 3.78 22.81 -8.85
N PHE A 100 2.95 21.80 -9.11
CA PHE A 100 2.68 21.35 -10.46
C PHE A 100 1.46 22.09 -10.97
N THR A 101 1.71 22.99 -11.92
CA THR A 101 0.68 23.64 -12.73
C THR A 101 -0.20 22.60 -13.38
N SER A 102 -1.50 22.68 -13.09
CA SER A 102 -2.57 21.99 -13.80
C SER A 102 -2.51 22.31 -15.29
N GLY A 103 -1.87 21.45 -16.07
CA GLY A 103 -2.05 21.37 -17.52
C GLY A 103 -3.25 20.47 -17.78
N ALA A 104 -4.36 21.06 -18.23
CA ALA A 104 -5.54 20.36 -18.68
C ALA A 104 -5.21 19.36 -19.79
N ALA A 105 -5.74 18.14 -19.68
CA ALA A 105 -6.15 17.28 -20.78
C ALA A 105 -7.04 16.16 -20.23
N GLU A 106 -8.08 15.84 -20.99
CA GLU A 106 -9.21 14.92 -20.71
C GLU A 106 -8.84 13.50 -20.26
#